data_AF-A0A357WXV4-F1
#
_entry.id   AF-A0A357WXV4-F1
#
_cell.length_a   1.000
_cell.length_b   1.000
_cell.length_c   1.000
_cell.angle_alpha   90.00
_cell.angle_beta   90.00
_cell.angle_gamma   90.00
#
_symmetry.space_group_name_H-M   'P 1'
#
loop_
_entity.id
_entity.type
_entity.pdbx_description
1 polymer ?
#
loop_
_entity_poly.entity_id
_entity_poly.type
_entity_poly.pdbx_seq_one_letter_code
_entity_poly.pdbx_strand_id
1 'polypeptide(L)'
;MKKVLIALLLLVLVVSVCACEGKDKDGGKTPSNNSEVSESGDEELEKLRVLYDGKWINQDHYDKPFTIKILSTTSISMTYETSGELICDLFYSAGDLTIISVSMGGGISLGRYSIDTETGILTHKPTDTDAFTYTKEQ
;
A
#
# COMPACT_ATOMS: atom_id res chain seq x y z
N MET A 1 -26.07 10.42 32.78
CA MET A 1 -25.64 9.11 33.32
C MET A 1 -24.88 8.38 32.22
N LYS A 2 -23.53 8.35 32.28
CA LYS A 2 -22.67 7.17 32.49
C LYS A 2 -22.79 6.04 31.42
N LYS A 3 -21.81 6.05 30.48
CA LYS A 3 -20.87 4.98 30.04
C LYS A 3 -21.35 3.53 29.72
N VAL A 4 -20.52 2.86 28.90
CA VAL A 4 -20.26 1.40 28.71
C VAL A 4 -20.98 0.79 27.48
N LEU A 5 -20.37 0.44 26.33
CA LEU A 5 -19.19 -0.37 25.91
C LEU A 5 -19.40 -1.90 26.04
N ILE A 6 -18.91 -2.69 25.06
CA ILE A 6 -18.69 -4.17 25.03
C ILE A 6 -19.82 -4.95 24.29
N ALA A 7 -19.65 -5.41 23.04
CA ALA A 7 -18.80 -6.47 22.47
C ALA A 7 -19.13 -7.89 22.96
N LEU A 8 -19.59 -8.77 22.08
CA LEU A 8 -19.14 -10.16 21.86
C LEU A 8 -20.18 -10.90 20.99
N LEU A 9 -19.86 -11.11 19.71
CA LEU A 9 -20.57 -12.06 18.87
C LEU A 9 -19.93 -13.43 19.09
N LEU A 10 -20.73 -14.36 19.62
CA LEU A 10 -20.40 -15.75 19.87
C LEU A 10 -20.05 -16.48 18.56
N LEU A 11 -18.88 -17.12 18.50
CA LEU A 11 -18.65 -18.24 17.59
C LEU A 11 -17.90 -19.35 18.33
N VAL A 12 -18.66 -20.36 18.74
CA VAL A 12 -18.18 -21.66 19.22
C VAL A 12 -18.73 -22.70 18.26
N LEU A 13 -17.86 -23.49 17.64
CA LEU A 13 -17.89 -24.97 17.58
C LEU A 13 -16.84 -25.42 16.54
N VAL A 14 -15.69 -25.96 16.94
CA VAL A 14 -15.40 -27.37 17.31
C VAL A 14 -14.77 -28.14 16.14
N VAL A 15 -13.46 -28.35 16.31
CA VAL A 15 -12.67 -29.59 16.14
C VAL A 15 -12.90 -30.47 14.89
N SER A 16 -11.82 -30.66 14.13
CA SER A 16 -11.47 -32.00 13.64
C SER A 16 -9.97 -32.22 13.73
N VAL A 17 -9.62 -33.21 14.56
CA VAL A 17 -8.31 -33.80 14.75
C VAL A 17 -8.05 -34.70 13.54
N CYS A 18 -6.91 -34.54 12.87
CA CYS A 18 -6.32 -35.64 12.12
C CYS A 18 -4.91 -35.88 12.65
N ALA A 19 -4.77 -37.06 13.25
CA ALA A 19 -3.53 -37.64 13.68
C ALA A 19 -2.67 -38.01 12.46
N CYS A 20 -1.40 -37.62 12.49
CA CYS A 20 -0.35 -38.37 11.79
C CYS A 20 0.65 -38.80 12.87
N GLU A 21 0.60 -40.10 13.20
CA GLU A 21 1.62 -40.79 13.96
C GLU A 21 2.91 -40.84 13.12
N GLY A 22 4.04 -40.46 13.73
CA GLY A 22 5.36 -40.52 13.13
C GLY A 22 6.42 -40.50 14.22
N LYS A 23 6.81 -41.70 14.65
CA LYS A 23 7.89 -42.06 15.56
C LYS A 23 9.24 -41.46 15.08
N ASP A 24 10.00 -40.82 15.97
CA ASP A 24 11.30 -41.33 16.47
C ASP A 24 12.06 -40.29 17.31
N LYS A 25 12.99 -40.80 18.12
CA LYS A 25 13.69 -40.20 19.27
C LYS A 25 14.96 -39.41 18.89
N ASP A 26 15.55 -38.80 19.92
CA ASP A 26 16.79 -38.01 20.00
C ASP A 26 16.68 -36.59 19.42
N GLY A 27 17.14 -35.53 20.08
CA GLY A 27 18.18 -35.42 21.09
C GLY A 27 19.17 -34.37 20.59
N GLY A 28 19.15 -33.18 21.17
CA GLY A 28 20.26 -32.23 21.06
C GLY A 28 20.01 -30.95 20.26
N LYS A 29 20.21 -29.84 20.98
CA LYS A 29 20.86 -28.59 20.53
C LYS A 29 20.06 -27.69 19.57
N THR A 30 19.69 -26.53 20.09
CA THR A 30 19.35 -25.31 19.35
C THR A 30 20.31 -25.11 18.17
N PRO A 31 19.76 -24.67 17.04
CA PRO A 31 20.18 -23.38 16.51
C PRO A 31 18.99 -22.43 16.53
N SER A 32 19.27 -21.22 17.00
CA SER A 32 18.52 -20.02 16.68
C SER A 32 18.35 -19.97 15.16
N ASN A 33 17.19 -20.37 14.66
CA ASN A 33 16.81 -20.01 13.31
C ASN A 33 16.12 -18.67 13.47
N ASN A 34 16.92 -17.61 13.35
CA ASN A 34 16.39 -16.29 13.05
C ASN A 34 15.47 -16.50 11.85
N SER A 35 14.16 -16.32 12.06
CA SER A 35 13.28 -16.09 10.94
C SER A 35 13.84 -14.86 10.23
N GLU A 36 14.39 -15.06 9.04
CA GLU A 36 14.51 -14.00 8.03
C GLU A 36 13.10 -13.43 7.87
N VAL A 37 12.83 -12.36 8.61
CA VAL A 37 11.58 -11.60 8.54
C VAL A 37 11.99 -10.22 8.07
N SER A 38 11.55 -9.91 6.84
CA SER A 38 11.30 -8.58 6.30
C SER A 38 12.47 -7.65 5.98
N GLU A 39 13.50 -8.07 5.24
CA GLU A 39 14.32 -7.09 4.51
C GLU A 39 13.62 -6.61 3.21
N SER A 40 12.94 -7.51 2.51
CA SER A 40 12.33 -7.20 1.21
C SER A 40 11.19 -6.17 1.28
N GLY A 41 10.44 -6.11 2.38
CA GLY A 41 9.31 -5.18 2.53
C GLY A 41 9.76 -3.74 2.74
N ASP A 42 10.83 -3.55 3.51
CA ASP A 42 11.36 -2.23 3.84
C ASP A 42 12.05 -1.59 2.62
N GLU A 43 12.85 -2.37 1.88
CA GLU A 43 13.47 -1.88 0.65
C GLU A 43 12.45 -1.48 -0.43
N GLU A 44 11.39 -2.27 -0.59
CA GLU A 44 10.33 -2.00 -1.55
C GLU A 44 9.53 -0.75 -1.18
N LEU A 45 9.22 -0.60 0.12
CA LEU A 45 8.56 0.58 0.66
C LEU A 45 9.40 1.85 0.41
N GLU A 46 10.70 1.81 0.67
CA GLU A 46 11.58 2.95 0.43
C GLU A 46 11.69 3.29 -1.06
N LYS A 47 11.72 2.29 -1.96
CA LYS A 47 11.67 2.53 -3.41
C LYS A 47 10.37 3.23 -3.83
N LEU A 48 9.22 2.80 -3.31
CA LEU A 48 7.93 3.45 -3.58
C LEU A 48 7.92 4.90 -3.07
N ARG A 49 8.46 5.15 -1.87
CA ARG A 49 8.57 6.51 -1.32
C ARG A 49 9.43 7.41 -2.21
N VAL A 50 10.62 6.95 -2.61
CA VAL A 50 11.50 7.70 -3.52
C VAL A 50 10.77 8.11 -4.80
N LEU A 51 10.03 7.18 -5.39
CA LEU A 51 9.28 7.42 -6.61
C LEU A 51 8.13 8.42 -6.39
N TYR A 52 7.24 8.16 -5.43
CA TYR A 52 5.95 8.83 -5.38
C TYR A 52 5.80 9.90 -4.29
N ASP A 53 6.56 9.85 -3.19
CA ASP A 53 6.38 10.82 -2.11
C ASP A 53 6.71 12.22 -2.60
N GLY A 54 5.80 13.16 -2.34
CA GLY A 54 6.00 14.55 -2.68
C GLY A 54 4.72 15.25 -3.12
N LYS A 55 4.87 16.54 -3.36
CA LYS A 55 3.83 17.38 -3.96
C LYS A 55 4.00 17.39 -5.47
N TRP A 56 2.92 17.10 -6.18
CA TRP A 56 2.87 16.95 -7.62
C TRP A 56 2.10 18.12 -8.21
N ILE A 57 2.77 18.87 -9.09
CA ILE A 57 2.24 20.07 -9.75
C ILE A 57 1.88 19.69 -11.18
N ASN A 58 0.62 19.90 -11.57
CA ASN A 58 0.19 19.59 -12.94
C ASN A 58 0.87 20.55 -13.92
N GLN A 59 1.17 20.06 -15.12
CA GLN A 59 1.60 20.88 -16.24
C GLN A 59 0.44 21.66 -16.89
N ASP A 60 -0.80 21.19 -16.75
CA ASP A 60 -2.02 21.91 -17.11
C ASP A 60 -2.45 22.85 -15.97
N HIS A 61 -2.58 24.14 -16.27
CA HIS A 61 -2.91 25.19 -15.29
C HIS A 61 -4.33 25.13 -14.73
N TYR A 62 -5.21 24.28 -15.26
CA TYR A 62 -6.58 24.12 -14.74
C TYR A 62 -6.72 23.05 -13.66
N ASP A 63 -5.72 22.20 -13.48
CA ASP A 63 -5.76 21.14 -12.48
C ASP A 63 -4.92 21.48 -11.26
N LYS A 64 -5.39 21.03 -10.11
CA LYS A 64 -4.81 21.43 -8.82
C LYS A 64 -3.64 20.51 -8.45
N PRO A 65 -2.63 21.05 -7.76
CA PRO A 65 -1.60 20.21 -7.20
C PRO A 65 -2.18 19.28 -6.12
N PHE A 66 -1.51 18.16 -5.92
CA PHE A 66 -1.83 17.21 -4.87
C PHE A 66 -0.56 16.61 -4.29
N THR A 67 -0.65 16.06 -3.09
CA THR A 67 0.47 15.41 -2.40
C THR A 67 0.22 13.92 -2.31
N ILE A 68 1.24 13.13 -2.62
CA ILE A 68 1.31 11.70 -2.35
C ILE A 68 2.24 11.46 -1.16
N LYS A 69 1.82 10.55 -0.26
CA LYS A 69 2.68 9.96 0.76
C LYS A 69 2.42 8.47 0.89
N ILE A 70 3.43 7.64 0.60
CA ILE A 70 3.39 6.19 0.75
C ILE A 70 3.51 5.82 2.23
N LEU A 71 2.45 5.21 2.76
CA LEU A 71 2.36 4.82 4.16
C LEU A 71 2.89 3.40 4.38
N SER A 72 2.55 2.49 3.47
CA SER A 72 3.01 1.10 3.42
C SER A 72 3.01 0.61 1.97
N THR A 73 3.41 -0.65 1.75
CA THR A 73 3.29 -1.36 0.47
C THR A 73 1.83 -1.59 0.03
N THR A 74 0.85 -1.21 0.84
CA THR A 74 -0.57 -1.40 0.53
C THR A 74 -1.41 -0.15 0.78
N SER A 75 -0.82 0.95 1.23
CA SER A 75 -1.56 2.15 1.61
C SER A 75 -0.80 3.43 1.27
N ILE A 76 -1.57 4.41 0.79
CA ILE A 76 -1.10 5.72 0.34
C ILE A 76 -2.04 6.78 0.91
N SER A 77 -1.46 7.89 1.36
CA SER A 77 -2.18 9.11 1.67
C SER A 77 -2.11 10.04 0.47
N MET A 78 -3.27 10.49 0.00
CA MET A 78 -3.41 11.49 -1.05
C MET A 78 -4.08 12.73 -0.49
N THR A 79 -3.41 13.89 -0.61
CA THR A 79 -3.95 15.16 -0.14
C THR A 79 -4.18 16.10 -1.32
N TYR A 80 -5.43 16.49 -1.52
CA TYR A 80 -5.81 17.49 -2.53
C TYR A 80 -6.24 18.77 -1.82
N GLU A 81 -5.93 19.94 -2.40
CA GLU A 81 -6.17 21.24 -1.75
C GLU A 81 -7.62 21.45 -1.27
N THR A 82 -8.61 20.88 -1.98
CA THR A 82 -10.03 21.11 -1.70
C THR A 82 -10.73 19.99 -0.95
N SER A 83 -10.17 18.77 -0.93
CA SER A 83 -10.84 17.60 -0.34
C SER A 83 -10.12 17.03 0.88
N GLY A 84 -8.97 17.60 1.27
CA GLY A 84 -8.22 17.13 2.42
C GLY A 84 -7.47 15.83 2.16
N GLU A 85 -7.06 15.18 3.25
CA GLU A 85 -6.30 13.92 3.22
C GLU A 85 -7.22 12.70 3.06
N LEU A 86 -6.90 11.85 2.09
CA LEU A 86 -7.57 10.58 1.82
C LEU A 86 -6.58 9.44 1.99
N ILE A 87 -6.91 8.47 2.84
CA ILE A 87 -6.17 7.21 2.93
C ILE A 87 -6.78 6.24 1.92
N CYS A 88 -5.94 5.75 1.02
CA CYS A 88 -6.33 4.90 -0.09
C CYS A 88 -5.55 3.59 -0.07
N ASP A 89 -6.12 2.59 -0.72
CA ASP A 89 -5.48 1.32 -0.98
C ASP A 89 -4.51 1.48 -2.17
N LEU A 90 -3.33 0.89 -2.04
CA LEU A 90 -2.26 0.92 -3.02
C LEU A 90 -2.06 -0.47 -3.62
N PHE A 91 -2.01 -0.54 -4.95
CA PHE A 91 -1.74 -1.77 -5.70
C PHE A 91 -0.62 -1.52 -6.71
N TYR A 92 0.28 -2.49 -6.87
CA TYR A 92 1.31 -2.51 -7.90
C TYR A 92 1.75 -3.95 -8.14
N SER A 93 2.55 -4.16 -9.19
CA SER A 93 3.09 -5.49 -9.49
C SER A 93 4.47 -5.66 -8.89
N ALA A 94 4.73 -6.80 -8.26
CA ALA A 94 6.08 -7.15 -7.83
C ALA A 94 7.01 -7.18 -9.06
N GLY A 95 8.04 -6.33 -9.06
CA GLY A 95 8.98 -6.17 -10.19
C GLY A 95 8.76 -4.92 -11.04
N ASP A 96 7.64 -4.22 -10.89
CA ASP A 96 7.42 -2.90 -11.50
C ASP A 96 6.75 -1.95 -10.51
N LEU A 97 7.58 -1.16 -9.83
CA LEU A 97 7.14 -0.12 -8.89
C LEU A 97 6.84 1.20 -9.61
N THR A 98 7.12 1.32 -10.91
CA THR A 98 6.92 2.55 -11.67
C THR A 98 5.46 2.76 -12.06
N ILE A 99 4.59 1.78 -11.77
CA ILE A 99 3.16 1.84 -12.01
C ILE A 99 2.41 1.42 -10.74
N ILE A 100 1.58 2.33 -10.22
CA ILE A 100 0.68 2.06 -9.10
C ILE A 100 -0.77 2.27 -9.53
N SER A 101 -1.69 1.55 -8.90
CA SER A 101 -3.13 1.82 -8.95
C SER A 101 -3.61 2.17 -7.56
N VAL A 102 -4.47 3.17 -7.47
CA VAL A 102 -4.97 3.67 -6.19
C VAL A 102 -6.48 3.55 -6.18
N SER A 103 -7.06 3.09 -5.07
CA SER A 103 -8.50 3.09 -4.86
C SER A 103 -8.88 3.60 -3.49
N MET A 104 -10.01 4.29 -3.39
CA MET A 104 -10.65 4.53 -2.10
C MET A 104 -11.26 3.23 -1.57
N GLY A 105 -11.29 3.10 -0.24
CA GLY A 105 -11.90 1.95 0.43
C GLY A 105 -13.31 1.67 -0.10
N GLY A 106 -13.64 0.39 -0.31
CA GLY A 106 -14.88 -0.02 -0.97
C GLY A 106 -14.77 -0.18 -2.49
N GLY A 107 -13.56 -0.10 -3.07
CA GLY A 107 -13.28 -0.48 -4.45
C GLY A 107 -13.47 0.63 -5.50
N ILE A 108 -13.57 1.89 -5.06
CA ILE A 108 -13.69 3.03 -5.98
C ILE A 108 -12.29 3.37 -6.51
N SER A 109 -12.02 3.07 -7.77
CA SER A 109 -10.74 3.39 -8.40
C SER A 109 -10.52 4.90 -8.47
N LEU A 110 -9.36 5.35 -8.02
CA LEU A 110 -8.82 6.70 -8.27
C LEU A 110 -7.91 6.71 -9.49
N GLY A 111 -7.76 5.59 -10.18
CA GLY A 111 -6.98 5.46 -11.40
C GLY A 111 -5.59 4.87 -11.20
N ARG A 112 -4.85 4.88 -12.31
CA ARG A 112 -3.48 4.40 -12.41
C ARG A 112 -2.52 5.57 -12.50
N TYR A 113 -1.40 5.47 -11.81
CA TYR A 113 -0.32 6.44 -11.82
C TYR A 113 0.94 5.74 -12.31
N SER A 114 1.67 6.38 -13.22
CA SER A 114 2.94 5.87 -13.72
C SER A 114 4.00 6.96 -13.71
N ILE A 115 5.17 6.66 -13.16
CA ILE A 115 6.30 7.58 -13.08
C ILE A 115 7.34 7.22 -14.16
N ASP A 116 7.70 8.19 -14.99
CA ASP A 116 8.87 8.09 -15.85
C ASP A 116 10.11 8.45 -15.02
N THR A 117 11.00 7.49 -14.78
CA THR A 117 12.18 7.68 -13.93
C THR A 117 13.30 8.47 -14.61
N GLU A 118 13.28 8.61 -15.93
CA GLU A 118 14.27 9.41 -16.67
C GLU A 118 13.93 10.91 -16.59
N THR A 119 12.64 11.24 -16.70
CA THR A 119 12.16 12.63 -16.72
C THR A 119 11.60 13.10 -15.38
N GLY A 120 11.22 12.18 -14.48
CA GLY A 120 10.53 12.48 -13.23
C GLY A 120 9.07 12.88 -13.41
N ILE A 121 8.48 12.67 -14.59
CA ILE A 121 7.08 13.02 -14.88
C ILE A 121 6.15 11.91 -14.38
N LEU A 122 5.16 12.29 -13.59
CA LEU A 122 4.07 11.42 -13.15
C LEU A 122 2.90 11.56 -14.13
N THR A 123 2.41 10.45 -14.68
CA THR A 123 1.17 10.40 -15.47
C THR A 123 0.06 9.75 -14.66
N HIS A 124 -1.07 10.44 -14.49
CA HIS A 124 -2.29 9.92 -13.88
C HIS A 124 -3.34 9.63 -14.95
N LYS A 125 -3.93 8.44 -14.89
CA LYS A 125 -5.03 8.00 -15.74
C LYS A 125 -6.20 7.57 -14.85
N PRO A 126 -7.15 8.47 -14.55
CA PRO A 126 -8.35 8.12 -13.78
C PRO A 126 -9.28 7.20 -14.56
N THR A 127 -9.27 7.31 -15.88
CA THR A 127 -10.00 6.47 -16.84
C THR A 127 -9.04 6.00 -17.94
N ASP A 128 -9.51 5.16 -18.87
CA ASP A 128 -8.70 4.72 -20.02
C ASP A 128 -8.55 5.81 -21.11
N THR A 129 -9.35 6.87 -21.05
CA THR A 129 -9.38 7.94 -22.06
C THR A 129 -8.67 9.21 -21.63
N ASP A 130 -8.60 9.46 -20.32
CA ASP A 130 -8.02 10.69 -19.76
C ASP A 130 -6.60 10.45 -19.25
N ALA A 131 -5.72 11.43 -19.44
CA ALA A 131 -4.36 11.39 -18.92
C ALA A 131 -3.89 12.80 -18.51
N PHE A 132 -3.34 12.89 -17.30
CA PHE A 132 -2.83 14.11 -16.71
C PHE A 132 -1.36 13.93 -16.34
N THR A 133 -0.54 14.96 -16.49
CA THR A 133 0.91 14.88 -16.27
C THR A 133 1.36 15.89 -15.23
N TYR A 134 2.19 15.45 -14.29
CA TYR A 134 2.64 16.23 -13.15
C TYR A 134 4.16 16.17 -13.01
N THR A 135 4.73 17.23 -12.45
CA THR A 135 6.13 17.31 -12.03
C THR A 135 6.20 17.42 -10.52
N LYS A 136 7.17 16.76 -9.89
CA LYS A 136 7.39 16.89 -8.44
C LYS A 136 7.89 18.31 -8.13
N GLU A 137 7.32 18.94 -7.10
CA GLU A 137 7.79 20.21 -6.55
C GLU A 137 9.23 20.01 -6.02
N GLN A 138 10.15 20.90 -6.41
CA GLN A 138 11.58 20.85 -6.05
C GLN A 138 11.85 21.30 -4.62
#